data_AF-A0A920EY97-F1
#
_entry.id   AF-A0A920EY97-F1
#
_cell.length_a   1.000
_cell.length_b   1.000
_cell.length_c   1.000
_cell.angle_alpha   90.00
_cell.angle_beta   90.00
_cell.angle_gamma   90.00
#
_symmetry.space_group_name_H-M   'P 1'
#
loop_
_entity.id
_entity.type
_entity.pdbx_description
1 polymer ?
#
loop_
_entity_poly.entity_id
_entity_poly.type
_entity_poly.pdbx_seq_one_letter_code
_entity_poly.pdbx_strand_id
1 'polypeptide(L)'
;MINHLHIETHSFFGLKPGPKVLVLGRVHGNECCGTLAINNVINLIQNQLVNITLGKVTFVPITNPLAAIRGTRNGDRNLNRAFYPKGSTKNDFEDELNDVLCPILEECDILLDLHSFLNGVKPFALIGNTSGDEKAFVVNQEKVYTSESHLVSALEVDTVIANWSETYARGVKNRRKRDGILSPAILIKL
;
A
#
# COMPACT_ATOMS: atom_id res chain seq x y z
N MET A 1 -0.43 19.06 12.13
CA MET A 1 -0.17 18.04 13.16
C MET A 1 -0.88 16.76 12.76
N ILE A 2 -0.30 15.59 13.01
CA ILE A 2 -0.94 14.31 12.70
C ILE A 2 -2.04 14.05 13.72
N ASN A 3 -3.23 13.69 13.26
CA ASN A 3 -4.37 13.34 14.11
C ASN A 3 -4.71 11.87 13.91
N HIS A 4 -4.88 11.11 15.00
CA HIS A 4 -5.25 9.69 14.95
C HIS A 4 -6.76 9.45 14.97
N LEU A 5 -7.58 10.48 15.16
CA LEU A 5 -9.03 10.36 15.18
C LEU A 5 -9.67 10.26 13.79
N HIS A 6 -8.90 10.47 12.72
CA HIS A 6 -9.38 10.38 11.35
C HIS A 6 -8.27 9.97 10.38
N ILE A 7 -8.67 9.48 9.21
CA ILE A 7 -7.78 9.24 8.07
C ILE A 7 -8.06 10.29 7.00
N GLU A 8 -6.98 10.90 6.51
CA GLU A 8 -7.03 11.86 5.41
C GLU A 8 -6.76 11.14 4.09
N THR A 9 -7.63 11.38 3.10
CA THR A 9 -7.46 10.86 1.75
C THR A 9 -7.59 11.98 0.73
N HIS A 10 -6.81 11.90 -0.36
CA HIS A 10 -6.89 12.82 -1.49
C HIS A 10 -7.24 12.02 -2.74
N SER A 11 -8.37 12.31 -3.38
CA SER A 11 -8.80 11.61 -4.60
C SER A 11 -8.90 12.56 -5.77
N PHE A 12 -8.29 12.18 -6.89
CA PHE A 12 -8.37 12.88 -8.16
C PHE A 12 -9.03 11.97 -9.20
N PHE A 13 -10.00 12.51 -9.92
CA PHE A 13 -10.81 11.79 -10.89
C PHE A 13 -10.51 12.30 -12.30
N GLY A 14 -10.17 11.38 -13.19
CA GLY A 14 -10.21 11.66 -14.62
C GLY A 14 -11.66 11.66 -15.11
N LEU A 15 -11.94 12.46 -16.14
CA LEU A 15 -13.29 12.57 -16.71
C LEU A 15 -13.66 11.41 -17.66
N LYS A 16 -12.78 10.41 -17.77
CA LYS A 16 -12.99 9.20 -18.57
C LYS A 16 -12.83 7.96 -17.68
N PRO A 17 -13.53 6.85 -17.99
CA PRO A 17 -13.30 5.57 -17.33
C PRO A 17 -11.84 5.12 -17.43
N GLY A 18 -11.35 4.46 -16.39
CA GLY A 18 -9.96 4.00 -16.29
C GLY A 18 -9.71 3.28 -14.96
N PRO A 19 -8.48 2.77 -14.75
CA PRO A 19 -8.11 2.08 -13.52
C PRO A 19 -8.21 2.97 -12.29
N LYS A 20 -8.48 2.36 -11.15
CA LYS A 20 -8.48 2.99 -9.82
C LYS A 20 -7.19 2.60 -9.09
N VAL A 21 -6.32 3.57 -8.86
CA VAL A 21 -5.03 3.39 -8.19
C VAL A 21 -5.12 3.92 -6.76
N LEU A 22 -4.70 3.11 -5.79
CA LEU A 22 -4.52 3.51 -4.41
C LEU A 22 -3.02 3.61 -4.10
N VAL A 23 -2.60 4.72 -3.50
CA VAL A 23 -1.22 4.93 -3.08
C VAL A 23 -1.17 5.18 -1.57
N LEU A 24 -0.46 4.32 -0.85
CA LEU A 24 -0.35 4.38 0.61
C LEU A 24 1.04 4.87 1.04
N GLY A 25 1.08 5.69 2.08
CA GLY A 25 2.30 6.09 2.77
C GLY A 25 2.16 5.88 4.28
N ARG A 26 3.28 5.63 4.97
CA ARG A 26 3.32 5.42 6.43
C ARG A 26 2.28 4.41 6.93
N VAL A 27 2.22 3.25 6.28
CA VAL A 27 1.66 2.03 6.90
C VAL A 27 2.42 1.70 8.18
N HIS A 28 3.74 1.92 8.17
CA HIS A 28 4.57 2.01 9.36
C HIS A 28 4.86 3.47 9.70
N GLY A 29 4.69 3.85 10.95
CA GLY A 29 4.74 5.24 11.39
C GLY A 29 6.10 5.93 11.24
N ASN A 30 7.18 5.17 11.31
CA ASN A 30 8.56 5.67 11.19
C ASN A 30 9.10 5.71 9.74
N GLU A 31 8.24 5.50 8.74
CA GLU A 31 8.64 5.42 7.32
C GLU A 31 8.12 6.65 6.53
N CYS A 32 8.71 7.83 6.74
CA CYS A 32 8.16 9.10 6.27
C CYS A 32 8.31 9.39 4.76
N CYS A 33 9.21 8.68 4.06
CA CYS A 33 9.51 8.95 2.65
C CYS A 33 8.27 8.85 1.75
N GLY A 34 7.41 7.84 1.97
CA GLY A 34 6.17 7.66 1.21
C GLY A 34 5.22 8.85 1.34
N THR A 35 5.03 9.37 2.56
CA THR A 35 4.21 10.58 2.80
C THR A 35 4.76 11.79 2.07
N LEU A 36 6.07 12.00 2.09
CA LEU A 36 6.71 13.13 1.41
C LEU A 36 6.52 13.04 -0.11
N ALA A 37 6.72 11.85 -0.70
CA ALA A 37 6.52 11.61 -2.12
C ALA A 37 5.06 11.83 -2.53
N ILE A 38 4.11 11.29 -1.76
CA ILE A 38 2.67 11.47 -1.99
C ILE A 38 2.30 12.96 -1.95
N ASN A 39 2.72 13.69 -0.93
CA ASN A 39 2.41 15.12 -0.80
C ASN A 39 3.01 15.93 -1.96
N ASN A 40 4.20 15.56 -2.45
CA ASN A 40 4.78 16.18 -3.63
C ASN A 40 3.90 15.95 -4.87
N VAL A 41 3.45 14.72 -5.12
CA VAL A 41 2.58 14.40 -6.26
C VAL A 41 1.22 15.12 -6.16
N ILE A 42 0.62 15.16 -4.96
CA ILE A 42 -0.61 15.93 -4.71
C ILE A 42 -0.39 17.40 -5.09
N ASN A 43 0.72 18.01 -4.67
CA ASN A 43 1.06 19.39 -5.04
C ASN A 43 1.23 19.55 -6.56
N LEU A 44 1.91 18.61 -7.24
CA LEU A 44 2.07 18.65 -8.70
C LEU A 44 0.72 18.60 -9.43
N ILE A 45 -0.23 17.78 -8.94
CA ILE A 45 -1.58 17.70 -9.53
C ILE A 45 -2.36 19.00 -9.27
N GLN A 46 -2.35 19.52 -8.04
CA GLN A 46 -3.05 20.76 -7.70
C GLN A 46 -2.52 21.98 -8.46
N ASN A 47 -1.24 21.97 -8.82
CA ASN A 47 -0.59 23.00 -9.63
C ASN A 47 -0.65 22.71 -11.15
N GLN A 48 -1.43 21.71 -11.59
CA GLN A 48 -1.63 21.36 -13.01
C GLN A 48 -0.35 20.95 -13.76
N LEU A 49 0.70 20.55 -13.02
CA LEU A 49 1.94 20.02 -13.59
C LEU A 49 1.83 18.53 -13.94
N VAL A 50 0.91 17.83 -13.28
CA VAL A 50 0.52 16.45 -13.58
C VAL A 50 -1.00 16.39 -13.68
N ASN A 51 -1.52 15.75 -14.71
CA ASN A 51 -2.96 15.65 -14.95
C ASN A 51 -3.44 14.20 -14.87
N ILE A 52 -4.53 13.98 -14.15
CA ILE A 52 -5.26 12.70 -14.13
C ILE A 52 -6.34 12.76 -15.21
N THR A 53 -6.10 12.09 -16.34
CA THR A 53 -6.97 12.21 -17.53
C THR A 53 -8.06 11.15 -17.60
N LEU A 54 -7.89 10.02 -16.91
CA LEU A 54 -8.81 8.90 -16.85
C LEU A 54 -8.69 8.16 -15.51
N GLY A 55 -9.74 7.42 -15.14
CA GLY A 55 -9.75 6.61 -13.93
C GLY A 55 -9.77 7.43 -12.64
N LYS A 56 -9.22 6.86 -11.57
CA LYS A 56 -9.13 7.49 -10.24
C LYS A 56 -7.77 7.21 -9.64
N VAL A 57 -7.16 8.22 -9.01
CA VAL A 57 -6.08 7.98 -8.05
C VAL A 57 -6.50 8.47 -6.67
N THR A 58 -6.33 7.62 -5.67
CA THR A 58 -6.57 7.94 -4.26
C THR A 58 -5.25 7.82 -3.50
N PHE A 59 -4.90 8.86 -2.77
CA PHE A 59 -3.72 8.91 -1.91
C PHE A 59 -4.13 8.86 -0.45
N VAL A 60 -3.43 8.05 0.34
CA VAL A 60 -3.47 8.07 1.81
C VAL A 60 -2.06 8.38 2.30
N PRO A 61 -1.73 9.67 2.53
CA PRO A 61 -0.36 10.05 2.88
C PRO A 61 0.12 9.42 4.20
N ILE A 62 -0.80 9.22 5.15
CA ILE A 62 -0.54 8.61 6.46
C ILE A 62 -1.59 7.54 6.73
N THR A 63 -1.25 6.28 6.47
CA THR A 63 -2.17 5.15 6.65
C THR A 63 -2.33 4.77 8.12
N ASN A 64 -1.27 4.74 8.93
CA ASN A 64 -1.35 4.46 10.36
C ASN A 64 -1.00 5.70 11.20
N PRO A 65 -1.97 6.57 11.53
CA PRO A 65 -1.70 7.83 12.21
C PRO A 65 -1.22 7.66 13.66
N LEU A 66 -1.64 6.59 14.36
CA LEU A 66 -1.15 6.29 15.70
C LEU A 66 0.34 5.94 15.68
N ALA A 67 0.75 5.03 14.79
CA ALA A 67 2.16 4.71 14.59
C ALA A 67 2.96 5.96 14.20
N ALA A 68 2.37 6.79 13.34
CA ALA A 68 2.99 8.00 12.83
C ALA A 68 3.23 9.06 13.91
N ILE A 69 2.28 9.24 14.84
CA ILE A 69 2.43 10.11 16.01
C ILE A 69 3.51 9.58 16.95
N ARG A 70 3.55 8.26 17.17
CA ARG A 70 4.54 7.60 18.02
C ARG A 70 5.95 7.56 17.41
N GLY A 71 6.07 7.79 16.10
CA GLY A 71 7.35 7.66 15.39
C GLY A 71 7.87 6.22 15.39
N THR A 72 6.98 5.24 15.51
CA THR A 72 7.30 3.81 15.63
C THR A 72 6.83 3.04 14.41
N ARG A 73 7.33 1.82 14.23
CA ARG A 73 6.87 0.93 13.16
C ARG A 73 5.37 0.65 13.24
N ASN A 74 4.86 0.47 14.44
CA ASN A 74 3.50 0.03 14.72
C ASN A 74 2.78 1.07 15.60
N GLY A 75 1.44 1.09 15.56
CA GLY A 75 0.64 1.74 16.58
C GLY A 75 0.56 0.78 17.77
N ASP A 76 -0.56 0.10 17.93
CA ASP A 76 -0.72 -0.94 18.96
C ASP A 76 -0.26 -2.30 18.43
N ARG A 77 -0.51 -2.59 17.15
CA ARG A 77 0.07 -3.73 16.44
C ARG A 77 0.62 -3.36 15.07
N ASN A 78 1.30 -4.32 14.43
CA ASN A 78 1.67 -4.14 13.04
C ASN A 78 0.42 -4.25 12.14
N LEU A 79 0.06 -3.15 11.48
CA LEU A 79 -1.07 -3.05 10.56
C LEU A 79 -0.94 -4.10 9.44
N ASN A 80 0.23 -4.21 8.82
CA ASN A 80 0.60 -5.15 7.74
C ASN A 80 0.82 -6.62 8.20
N ARG A 81 0.15 -7.04 9.28
CA ARG A 81 0.13 -8.45 9.75
C ARG A 81 -1.27 -9.01 9.96
N ALA A 82 -2.30 -8.16 9.99
CA ALA A 82 -3.68 -8.58 10.20
C ALA A 82 -4.65 -7.55 9.62
N PHE A 83 -4.48 -7.25 8.32
CA PHE A 83 -5.26 -6.25 7.61
C PHE A 83 -6.49 -6.90 6.95
N TYR A 84 -7.60 -6.95 7.65
CA TYR A 84 -8.87 -7.48 7.13
C TYR A 84 -10.04 -6.86 7.89
N PRO A 85 -11.25 -6.87 7.31
CA PRO A 85 -12.45 -6.41 8.00
C PRO A 85 -12.59 -7.10 9.36
N LYS A 86 -12.70 -6.31 10.43
CA LYS A 86 -12.83 -6.86 11.78
C LYS A 86 -14.31 -6.95 12.14
N GLY A 87 -14.66 -7.99 12.90
CA GLY A 87 -16.02 -8.13 13.45
C GLY A 87 -16.36 -7.00 14.42
N SER A 88 -17.50 -7.12 15.11
CA SER A 88 -17.97 -6.09 16.05
C SER A 88 -16.99 -5.79 17.19
N THR A 89 -16.17 -6.75 17.60
CA THR A 89 -15.15 -6.55 18.64
C THR A 89 -13.85 -6.02 18.04
N LYS A 90 -13.37 -4.87 18.51
CA LYS A 90 -12.07 -4.29 18.18
C LYS A 90 -11.14 -4.45 19.39
N ASN A 91 -9.92 -4.95 19.15
CA ASN A 91 -8.96 -5.20 20.23
C ASN A 91 -7.85 -4.14 20.30
N ASP A 92 -7.60 -3.44 19.20
CA ASP A 92 -6.53 -2.48 19.04
C ASP A 92 -6.91 -1.38 18.04
N PHE A 93 -6.14 -0.29 18.04
CA PHE A 93 -6.34 0.82 17.12
C PHE A 93 -6.34 0.37 15.64
N GLU A 94 -5.45 -0.56 15.27
CA GLU A 94 -5.40 -1.07 13.89
C GLU A 94 -6.66 -1.86 13.50
N ASP A 95 -7.38 -2.47 14.43
CA ASP A 95 -8.67 -3.11 14.18
C ASP A 95 -9.75 -2.08 13.82
N GLU A 96 -9.82 -0.94 14.51
CA GLU A 96 -10.69 0.20 14.16
C GLU A 96 -10.30 0.79 12.79
N LEU A 97 -8.99 0.92 12.54
CA LEU A 97 -8.46 1.43 11.30
C LEU A 97 -8.81 0.55 10.09
N ASN A 98 -8.87 -0.78 10.25
CA ASN A 98 -9.26 -1.67 9.14
C ASN A 98 -10.69 -1.41 8.65
N ASP A 99 -11.61 -1.02 9.51
CA ASP A 99 -12.99 -0.74 9.11
C ASP A 99 -13.07 0.47 8.17
N VAL A 100 -12.11 1.40 8.29
CA VAL A 100 -11.98 2.55 7.39
C VAL A 100 -11.20 2.18 6.13
N LEU A 101 -10.10 1.45 6.27
CA LEU A 101 -9.20 1.20 5.14
C LEU A 101 -9.67 0.06 4.23
N CYS A 102 -10.31 -0.99 4.74
CA CYS A 102 -10.74 -2.12 3.90
C CYS A 102 -11.69 -1.69 2.77
N PRO A 103 -12.73 -0.85 3.01
CA PRO A 103 -13.55 -0.31 1.93
C PRO A 103 -12.75 0.47 0.88
N ILE A 104 -11.74 1.24 1.30
CA ILE A 104 -10.87 2.01 0.38
C ILE A 104 -10.04 1.08 -0.50
N LEU A 105 -9.52 -0.02 0.06
CA LEU A 105 -8.78 -1.03 -0.70
C LEU A 105 -9.69 -1.82 -1.66
N GLU A 106 -10.90 -2.16 -1.23
CA GLU A 106 -11.89 -2.86 -2.06
C GLU A 106 -12.29 -2.04 -3.31
N GLU A 107 -12.21 -0.71 -3.22
CA GLU A 107 -12.49 0.18 -4.35
C GLU A 107 -11.36 0.26 -5.39
N CYS A 108 -10.14 -0.19 -5.07
CA CYS A 108 -8.98 -0.01 -5.94
C CYS A 108 -8.69 -1.25 -6.79
N ASP A 109 -8.20 -1.02 -8.01
CA ASP A 109 -7.74 -2.08 -8.91
C ASP A 109 -6.26 -2.41 -8.70
N ILE A 110 -5.49 -1.37 -8.36
CA ILE A 110 -4.03 -1.35 -8.22
C ILE A 110 -3.68 -0.66 -6.90
N LEU A 111 -2.81 -1.30 -6.11
CA LEU A 111 -2.24 -0.75 -4.88
C LEU A 111 -0.73 -0.52 -5.07
N LEU A 112 -0.27 0.68 -4.73
CA LEU A 112 1.14 1.02 -4.56
C LEU A 112 1.38 1.40 -3.09
N ASP A 113 1.99 0.51 -2.32
CA ASP A 113 2.31 0.74 -0.91
C ASP A 113 3.79 1.14 -0.74
N LEU A 114 4.03 2.38 -0.29
CA LEU A 114 5.37 2.97 -0.20
C LEU A 114 5.97 2.73 1.19
N HIS A 115 6.99 1.88 1.26
CA HIS A 115 7.79 1.61 2.47
C HIS A 115 9.20 2.20 2.37
N SER A 116 9.83 2.45 3.51
CA SER A 116 11.23 2.88 3.57
C SER A 116 12.00 2.15 4.66
N PHE A 117 13.28 1.84 4.41
CA PHE A 117 14.15 1.21 5.39
C PHE A 117 14.98 2.25 6.13
N LEU A 118 15.28 2.00 7.41
CA LEU A 118 16.15 2.83 8.24
C LEU A 118 17.54 3.04 7.60
N ASN A 119 18.08 2.04 6.89
CA ASN A 119 19.46 2.03 6.36
C ASN A 119 19.52 1.71 4.84
N GLY A 120 18.47 2.04 4.08
CA GLY A 120 18.44 1.80 2.63
C GLY A 120 19.09 2.93 1.82
N VAL A 121 19.94 2.60 0.85
CA VAL A 121 20.59 3.59 -0.03
C VAL A 121 19.95 3.65 -1.42
N LYS A 122 19.37 2.54 -1.91
CA LYS A 122 18.75 2.45 -3.24
C LYS A 122 17.29 2.01 -3.15
N PRO A 123 16.38 2.61 -3.94
CA PRO A 123 15.00 2.14 -4.05
C PRO A 123 14.94 0.79 -4.76
N PHE A 124 13.96 -0.02 -4.38
CA PHE A 124 13.65 -1.30 -5.01
C PHE A 124 12.15 -1.56 -4.89
N ALA A 125 11.64 -2.48 -5.69
CA ALA A 125 10.23 -2.86 -5.67
C ALA A 125 10.03 -4.33 -5.30
N LEU A 126 8.91 -4.60 -4.65
CA LEU A 126 8.42 -5.94 -4.34
C LEU A 126 7.17 -6.18 -5.17
N ILE A 127 7.16 -7.27 -5.95
CA ILE A 127 5.97 -7.69 -6.71
C ILE A 127 5.57 -9.12 -6.33
N GLY A 128 4.27 -9.38 -6.41
CA GLY A 128 3.63 -10.64 -6.14
C GLY A 128 4.03 -11.75 -7.11
N ASN A 129 3.13 -12.72 -7.30
CA ASN A 129 3.41 -13.84 -8.19
C ASN A 129 3.31 -13.36 -9.64
N THR A 130 4.32 -13.66 -10.44
CA THR A 130 4.41 -13.24 -11.83
C THR A 130 3.68 -14.17 -12.80
N SER A 131 3.11 -15.28 -12.32
CA SER A 131 2.48 -16.30 -13.15
C SER A 131 0.99 -16.00 -13.37
N GLY A 132 0.62 -15.54 -14.58
CA GLY A 132 -0.77 -15.42 -15.02
C GLY A 132 -1.58 -14.26 -14.43
N ASP A 133 -0.94 -13.31 -13.75
CA ASP A 133 -1.59 -12.20 -13.03
C ASP A 133 -1.84 -10.96 -13.92
N GLU A 134 -2.18 -11.16 -15.20
CA GLU A 134 -2.58 -10.04 -16.07
C GLU A 134 -4.02 -9.59 -15.77
N LYS A 135 -4.18 -8.31 -15.44
CA LYS A 135 -5.47 -7.65 -15.31
C LYS A 135 -5.76 -6.82 -16.56
N ALA A 136 -7.01 -6.88 -17.00
CA ALA A 136 -7.49 -6.05 -18.10
C ALA A 136 -8.14 -4.76 -17.57
N PHE A 137 -7.77 -3.64 -18.18
CA PHE A 137 -8.36 -2.33 -17.95
C PHE A 137 -8.92 -1.77 -19.25
N VAL A 138 -9.96 -0.95 -19.15
CA VAL A 138 -10.46 -0.18 -20.29
C VAL A 138 -9.81 1.20 -20.24
N VAL A 139 -9.02 1.51 -21.25
CA VAL A 139 -8.30 2.79 -21.40
C VAL A 139 -8.62 3.33 -22.79
N ASN A 140 -9.19 4.54 -22.89
CA ASN A 140 -9.57 5.14 -24.17
C ASN A 140 -10.42 4.22 -25.08
N GLN A 141 -11.37 3.48 -24.49
CA GLN A 141 -12.23 2.51 -25.19
C GLN A 141 -11.50 1.25 -25.70
N GLU A 142 -10.23 1.08 -25.38
CA GLU A 142 -9.44 -0.11 -25.71
C GLU A 142 -9.18 -0.95 -24.46
N LYS A 143 -9.12 -2.27 -24.65
CA LYS A 143 -8.80 -3.21 -23.58
C LYS A 143 -7.28 -3.37 -23.50
N VAL A 144 -6.68 -2.88 -22.42
CA VAL A 144 -5.26 -2.97 -22.14
C VAL A 144 -5.03 -4.01 -21.05
N TYR A 145 -4.09 -4.92 -21.28
CA TYR A 145 -3.67 -5.91 -20.29
C TYR A 145 -2.37 -5.44 -19.64
N THR A 146 -2.27 -5.58 -18.32
CA THR A 146 -1.06 -5.24 -17.57
C THR A 146 -0.88 -6.19 -16.40
N SER A 147 0.34 -6.26 -15.89
CA SER A 147 0.73 -7.07 -14.72
C SER A 147 1.54 -6.22 -13.76
N GLU A 148 1.75 -6.69 -12.52
CA GLU A 148 2.66 -6.01 -11.58
C GLU A 148 4.07 -5.85 -12.18
N SER A 149 4.54 -6.82 -12.96
CA SER A 149 5.83 -6.74 -13.68
C SER A 149 5.88 -5.64 -14.75
N HIS A 150 4.76 -5.36 -15.41
CA HIS A 150 4.68 -4.22 -16.33
C HIS A 150 4.61 -2.92 -15.54
N LEU A 151 3.75 -2.82 -14.51
CA LEU A 151 3.61 -1.61 -13.71
C LEU A 151 4.91 -1.19 -13.02
N VAL A 152 5.68 -2.16 -12.50
CA VAL A 152 6.94 -1.88 -11.82
C VAL A 152 8.03 -1.35 -12.76
N SER A 153 7.96 -1.64 -14.06
CA SER A 153 8.95 -1.13 -15.03
C SER A 153 8.90 0.40 -15.16
N ALA A 154 7.75 1.00 -14.88
CA ALA A 154 7.57 2.45 -14.87
C ALA A 154 8.22 3.15 -13.65
N LEU A 155 8.66 2.39 -12.63
CA LEU A 155 9.29 2.95 -11.43
C LEU A 155 10.79 3.21 -11.60
N GLU A 156 11.40 2.73 -12.68
CA GLU A 156 12.83 2.90 -12.98
C GLU A 156 13.77 2.47 -11.84
N VAL A 157 13.38 1.44 -11.08
CA VAL A 157 14.20 0.88 -10.00
C VAL A 157 15.19 -0.16 -10.54
N ASP A 158 16.43 -0.13 -10.02
CA ASP A 158 17.49 -1.08 -10.38
C ASP A 158 17.19 -2.53 -9.91
N THR A 159 16.26 -2.70 -8.96
CA THR A 159 16.03 -3.98 -8.29
C THR A 159 14.54 -4.23 -8.09
N VAL A 160 14.09 -5.39 -8.56
CA VAL A 160 12.73 -5.91 -8.37
C VAL A 160 12.81 -7.30 -7.78
N ILE A 161 12.11 -7.54 -6.67
CA ILE A 161 12.01 -8.86 -6.04
C ILE A 161 10.61 -9.41 -6.29
N ALA A 162 10.51 -10.41 -7.15
CA ALA A 162 9.27 -11.12 -7.45
C ALA A 162 9.00 -12.26 -6.45
N ASN A 163 7.74 -12.72 -6.39
CA ASN A 163 7.30 -13.80 -5.49
C ASN A 163 7.67 -13.51 -4.02
N TRP A 164 7.64 -12.23 -3.64
CA TRP A 164 8.12 -11.81 -2.32
C TRP A 164 7.27 -12.41 -1.20
N SER A 165 5.96 -12.63 -1.43
CA SER A 165 5.03 -13.21 -0.46
C SER A 165 5.42 -14.64 -0.09
N GLU A 166 5.84 -15.47 -1.05
CA GLU A 166 6.33 -16.83 -0.81
C GLU A 166 7.67 -16.81 -0.08
N THR A 167 8.57 -15.92 -0.49
CA THR A 167 9.88 -15.72 0.15
C THR A 167 9.71 -15.27 1.61
N TYR A 168 8.78 -14.35 1.85
CA TYR A 168 8.44 -13.85 3.17
C TYR A 168 7.77 -14.93 4.02
N ALA A 169 6.80 -15.68 3.48
CA ALA A 169 6.14 -16.79 4.17
C ALA A 169 7.16 -17.86 4.61
N ARG A 170 8.12 -18.21 3.75
CA ARG A 170 9.25 -19.09 4.09
C ARG A 170 10.11 -18.51 5.20
N GLY A 171 10.43 -17.22 5.14
CA GLY A 171 11.18 -16.51 6.19
C GLY A 171 10.47 -16.51 7.55
N VAL A 172 9.16 -16.27 7.56
CA VAL A 172 8.31 -16.37 8.78
C VAL A 172 8.32 -17.79 9.32
N LYS A 173 8.14 -18.80 8.46
CA LYS A 173 8.18 -20.21 8.86
C LYS A 173 9.51 -20.58 9.53
N ASN A 174 10.62 -20.11 8.98
CA ASN A 174 11.96 -20.38 9.53
C ASN A 174 12.17 -19.70 10.89
N ARG A 175 11.77 -18.43 11.05
CA ARG A 175 11.83 -17.73 12.34
C ARG A 175 10.94 -18.40 13.39
N ARG A 176 9.71 -18.79 13.03
CA ARG A 176 8.80 -19.51 13.92
C ARG A 176 9.33 -20.86 14.36
N LYS A 177 9.99 -21.62 13.48
CA LYS A 177 10.68 -22.87 13.85
C LYS A 177 11.80 -22.63 14.86
N ARG A 178 12.57 -21.56 14.66
CA ARG A 178 13.62 -21.15 15.60
C ARG A 178 13.05 -20.68 16.94
N ASP A 179 11.91 -19.99 16.92
CA ASP A 179 11.35 -19.28 18.08
C ASP A 179 10.17 -20.06 18.75
N GLY A 180 9.80 -21.25 18.25
CA GLY A 180 8.84 -22.17 18.89
C GLY A 180 7.33 -21.85 18.77
N ILE A 181 6.90 -21.00 17.82
CA ILE A 181 5.53 -20.45 17.78
C ILE A 181 4.61 -21.20 16.76
N LEU A 182 3.44 -21.69 17.24
CA LEU A 182 2.45 -22.50 16.50
C LEU A 182 1.05 -21.84 16.45
N SER A 183 0.80 -20.85 15.58
CA SER A 183 -0.58 -20.41 15.24
C SER A 183 -0.64 -19.78 13.82
N PRO A 184 -1.80 -19.78 13.13
CA PRO A 184 -1.85 -19.55 11.68
C PRO A 184 -1.58 -18.09 11.31
N ALA A 185 -0.87 -17.87 10.19
CA ALA A 185 -0.69 -16.54 9.62
C ALA A 185 -1.81 -16.30 8.59
N ILE A 186 -2.70 -15.34 8.85
CA ILE A 186 -3.49 -14.71 7.79
C ILE A 186 -2.56 -13.66 7.18
N LEU A 187 -1.95 -14.01 6.04
CA LEU A 187 -1.11 -13.10 5.27
C LEU A 187 -2.03 -12.35 4.32
N ILE A 188 -2.20 -11.05 4.53
CA ILE A 188 -2.85 -10.19 3.54
C ILE A 188 -1.79 -9.30 2.94
N LYS A 189 -1.79 -9.27 1.60
CA LYS A 189 -0.94 -8.40 0.78
C LYS A 189 -1.36 -6.94 1.09
N LEU A 190 -0.51 -6.20 1.79
CA LEU A 190 -0.35 -4.76 1.60
C LEU A 190 1.02 -4.57 0.95
#